data_AF-A0A7S0ENS4-F1
#
_entry.id   AF-A0A7S0ENS4-F1
#
_cell.length_a   1.000
_cell.length_b   1.000
_cell.length_c   1.000
_cell.angle_alpha   90.00
_cell.angle_beta   90.00
_cell.angle_gamma   90.00
#
_symmetry.space_group_name_H-M   'P 1'
#
loop_
_entity.id
_entity.type
_entity.pdbx_description
1 polymer ?
#
loop_
_entity_poly.entity_id
_entity_poly.type
_entity_poly.pdbx_seq_one_letter_code
_entity_poly.pdbx_strand_id
1 'polypeptide(L)'
;SSSSSSSSSSSSSSSTPFPLSNPAMSKTWSNRQGVCLTPITTGVWAAERPFIWNGIDVGGRSLIVRMSDGRLLVHSPVEWTHELGRCIEGLGEVGCIVSPNYEHVKYAKQWAEKYPSADVYACPGLAARKEDVRWTGELKGGDAVLGDTVATVWFDCEVNPFTDKPFFNEVAFFHKPSSTFFCADVFWNYPAGPRPN
;
A
#
# COMPACT_ATOMS: atom_id res chain seq x y z
N SER A 1 -35.49 -52.45 -14.39
CA SER A 1 -34.98 -51.36 -15.26
C SER A 1 -34.24 -50.39 -14.38
N SER A 2 -32.91 -50.50 -14.39
CA SER A 2 -31.97 -49.69 -13.62
C SER A 2 -31.84 -48.32 -14.28
N SER A 3 -31.88 -47.24 -13.50
CA SER A 3 -31.49 -45.91 -13.97
C SER A 3 -30.78 -45.18 -12.85
N SER A 4 -29.46 -45.20 -12.96
CA SER A 4 -28.50 -44.48 -12.14
C SER A 4 -28.45 -43.03 -12.61
N SER A 5 -28.63 -42.07 -11.71
CA SER A 5 -28.43 -40.65 -12.00
C SER A 5 -27.23 -40.16 -11.20
N SER A 6 -26.18 -39.86 -11.95
CA SER A 6 -24.84 -39.49 -11.51
C SER A 6 -24.84 -38.16 -10.76
N SER A 7 -24.18 -38.17 -9.60
CA SER A 7 -23.78 -37.01 -8.83
C SER A 7 -22.72 -36.19 -9.58
N SER A 8 -23.04 -34.96 -9.95
CA SER A 8 -22.10 -33.96 -10.46
C SER A 8 -21.44 -33.24 -9.29
N SER A 9 -20.26 -33.71 -8.91
CA SER A 9 -19.33 -32.99 -8.04
C SER A 9 -18.77 -31.77 -8.80
N SER A 10 -19.21 -30.58 -8.41
CA SER A 10 -18.62 -29.32 -8.84
C SER A 10 -17.22 -29.17 -8.23
N SER A 11 -16.21 -29.25 -9.09
CA SER A 11 -14.81 -29.05 -8.77
C SER A 11 -14.56 -27.62 -8.32
N SER A 12 -14.32 -27.41 -7.02
CA SER A 12 -13.81 -26.16 -6.49
C SER A 12 -12.41 -25.93 -7.04
N SER A 13 -12.26 -24.97 -7.95
CA SER A 13 -10.97 -24.52 -8.46
C SER A 13 -10.17 -23.89 -7.32
N SER A 14 -9.10 -24.57 -6.89
CA SER A 14 -8.14 -24.02 -5.95
C SER A 14 -7.37 -22.88 -6.62
N SER A 15 -7.75 -21.64 -6.34
CA SER A 15 -6.95 -20.47 -6.65
C SER A 15 -5.67 -20.51 -5.81
N THR A 16 -4.53 -20.74 -6.44
CA THR A 16 -3.20 -20.62 -5.83
C THR A 16 -3.01 -19.19 -5.32
N PRO A 17 -2.79 -18.96 -4.01
CA PRO A 17 -2.86 -17.62 -3.43
C PRO A 17 -1.64 -16.72 -3.72
N PHE A 18 -0.56 -17.23 -4.31
CA PHE A 18 0.69 -16.48 -4.43
C PHE A 18 1.38 -16.66 -5.78
N PRO A 19 1.91 -15.58 -6.40
CA PRO A 19 2.66 -15.68 -7.64
C PRO A 19 3.97 -16.48 -7.46
N LEU A 20 4.30 -17.27 -8.48
CA LEU A 20 5.26 -18.38 -8.48
C LEU A 20 6.76 -18.02 -8.43
N SER A 21 7.15 -16.75 -8.35
CA SER A 21 8.55 -16.40 -8.07
C SER A 21 8.70 -14.97 -7.56
N ASN A 22 8.88 -14.83 -6.25
CA ASN A 22 9.22 -13.57 -5.61
C ASN A 22 10.75 -13.38 -5.68
N PRO A 23 11.28 -12.44 -6.48
CA PRO A 23 12.71 -12.34 -6.67
C PRO A 23 13.42 -12.00 -5.36
N ALA A 24 14.56 -12.64 -5.13
CA ALA A 24 15.40 -12.41 -3.96
C ALA A 24 15.98 -10.98 -4.03
N MET A 25 15.92 -10.28 -2.90
CA MET A 25 16.53 -8.98 -2.67
C MET A 25 17.53 -9.06 -1.53
N SER A 26 18.42 -8.08 -1.44
CA SER A 26 19.30 -7.93 -0.28
C SER A 26 18.47 -7.87 1.00
N LYS A 27 18.84 -8.68 1.98
CA LYS A 27 18.22 -8.63 3.31
C LYS A 27 18.68 -7.36 4.01
N THR A 28 17.74 -6.66 4.63
CA THR A 28 18.00 -5.44 5.39
C THR A 28 17.24 -5.48 6.71
N TRP A 29 17.48 -4.49 7.58
CA TRP A 29 16.73 -4.36 8.83
C TRP A 29 15.21 -4.30 8.58
N SER A 30 14.84 -3.55 7.55
CA SER A 30 13.48 -3.31 7.05
C SER A 30 12.89 -4.45 6.22
N ASN A 31 13.70 -5.20 5.45
CA ASN A 31 13.27 -6.34 4.64
C ASN A 31 14.06 -7.61 4.98
N ARG A 32 13.66 -8.30 6.05
CA ARG A 32 14.42 -9.43 6.60
C ARG A 32 14.30 -10.70 5.77
N GLN A 33 13.19 -10.85 5.06
CA GLN A 33 12.98 -12.00 4.20
C GLN A 33 13.80 -11.87 2.91
N GLY A 34 14.20 -10.65 2.53
CA GLY A 34 14.91 -10.40 1.28
C GLY A 34 14.01 -10.74 0.10
N VAL A 35 12.74 -10.36 0.19
CA VAL A 35 11.73 -10.64 -0.84
C VAL A 35 11.21 -9.34 -1.41
N CYS A 36 10.81 -9.36 -2.68
CA CYS A 36 10.31 -8.16 -3.35
C CYS A 36 8.97 -7.69 -2.76
N LEU A 37 8.02 -8.62 -2.60
CA LEU A 37 6.68 -8.39 -2.06
C LEU A 37 6.31 -9.46 -1.02
N THR A 38 6.06 -9.08 0.23
CA THR A 38 5.59 -9.99 1.28
C THR A 38 4.06 -10.12 1.19
N PRO A 39 3.48 -11.30 0.93
CA PRO A 39 2.05 -11.46 1.01
C PRO A 39 1.57 -11.32 2.47
N ILE A 40 0.59 -10.45 2.71
CA ILE A 40 -0.03 -10.27 4.03
C ILE A 40 -1.29 -11.13 4.13
N THR A 41 -2.13 -11.05 3.11
CA THR A 41 -3.36 -11.82 2.95
C THR A 41 -3.80 -11.77 1.49
N THR A 42 -4.89 -12.46 1.12
CA THR A 42 -5.40 -12.46 -0.26
C THR A 42 -5.72 -11.02 -0.71
N GLY A 43 -5.06 -10.57 -1.78
CA GLY A 43 -5.27 -9.23 -2.33
C GLY A 43 -4.44 -8.13 -1.66
N VAL A 44 -3.58 -8.43 -0.69
CA VAL A 44 -2.76 -7.45 0.03
C VAL A 44 -1.31 -7.92 0.16
N TRP A 45 -0.39 -7.11 -0.33
CA TRP A 45 1.05 -7.35 -0.28
C TRP A 45 1.79 -6.15 0.30
N ALA A 46 2.90 -6.39 0.98
CA ALA A 46 3.79 -5.35 1.48
C ALA A 46 5.08 -5.30 0.68
N ALA A 47 5.50 -4.10 0.28
CA ALA A 47 6.84 -3.82 -0.25
C ALA A 47 7.67 -3.13 0.84
N GLU A 48 8.61 -3.85 1.42
CA GLU A 48 9.47 -3.36 2.51
C GLU A 48 10.85 -2.98 1.94
N ARG A 49 11.32 -1.77 2.23
CA ARG A 49 12.58 -1.22 1.71
C ARG A 49 13.32 -0.44 2.79
N PRO A 50 14.66 -0.33 2.70
CA PRO A 50 15.40 0.58 3.55
C PRO A 50 14.90 2.01 3.40
N PHE A 51 14.71 2.69 4.52
CA PHE A 51 14.51 4.13 4.55
C PHE A 51 15.49 4.71 5.55
N ILE A 52 16.56 5.31 5.04
CA ILE A 52 17.62 5.85 5.89
C ILE A 52 17.25 7.26 6.33
N TRP A 53 17.01 7.41 7.64
CA TRP A 53 16.78 8.68 8.30
C TRP A 53 17.85 8.90 9.36
N ASN A 54 18.61 10.00 9.25
CA ASN A 54 19.76 10.31 10.11
C ASN A 54 20.78 9.16 10.27
N GLY A 55 21.04 8.44 9.17
CA GLY A 55 21.99 7.31 9.14
C GLY A 55 21.45 5.99 9.71
N ILE A 56 20.18 5.96 10.15
CA ILE A 56 19.51 4.77 10.69
C ILE A 56 18.49 4.28 9.66
N ASP A 57 18.50 2.99 9.33
CA ASP A 57 17.38 2.38 8.60
C ASP A 57 16.16 2.29 9.53
N VAL A 58 15.21 3.20 9.33
CA VAL A 58 13.93 3.19 10.06
C VAL A 58 12.85 2.40 9.31
N GLY A 59 13.17 1.92 8.10
CA GLY A 59 12.32 1.09 7.26
C GLY A 59 11.13 1.80 6.63
N GLY A 60 11.01 1.68 5.31
CA GLY A 60 9.84 2.07 4.56
C GLY A 60 8.98 0.86 4.22
N ARG A 61 7.65 1.02 4.33
CA ARG A 61 6.69 0.00 3.89
C ARG A 61 5.61 0.63 3.03
N SER A 62 5.44 0.07 1.83
CA SER A 62 4.28 0.33 0.99
C SER A 62 3.35 -0.87 1.02
N LEU A 63 2.04 -0.64 0.94
CA LEU A 63 1.07 -1.71 0.71
C LEU A 63 0.55 -1.63 -0.72
N ILE A 64 0.54 -2.78 -1.37
CA ILE A 64 -0.07 -3.01 -2.69
C ILE A 64 -1.37 -3.76 -2.42
N VAL A 65 -2.50 -3.16 -2.77
CA VAL A 65 -3.84 -3.68 -2.44
C VAL A 65 -4.65 -3.81 -3.72
N ARG A 66 -5.28 -4.96 -3.94
CA ARG A 66 -6.18 -5.17 -5.07
C ARG A 66 -7.52 -4.50 -4.80
N MET A 67 -7.98 -3.64 -5.71
CA MET A 67 -9.28 -2.98 -5.66
C MET A 67 -10.37 -3.82 -6.35
N SER A 68 -11.64 -3.40 -6.25
CA SER A 68 -12.80 -4.10 -6.80
C SER A 68 -12.76 -4.31 -8.32
N ASP A 69 -12.12 -3.39 -9.05
CA ASP A 69 -11.95 -3.46 -10.50
C ASP A 69 -10.73 -4.31 -10.93
N GLY A 70 -10.03 -4.91 -9.97
CA GLY A 70 -8.83 -5.72 -10.19
C GLY A 70 -7.54 -4.92 -10.33
N ARG A 71 -7.60 -3.58 -10.40
CA ARG A 71 -6.43 -2.70 -10.39
C ARG A 71 -5.84 -2.62 -8.98
N LEU A 72 -4.66 -2.04 -8.87
CA LEU A 72 -3.90 -1.95 -7.63
C LEU A 72 -3.90 -0.53 -7.06
N LEU A 73 -4.15 -0.46 -5.75
CA LEU A 73 -3.86 0.66 -4.89
C LEU A 73 -2.45 0.50 -4.32
N VAL A 74 -1.66 1.57 -4.39
CA VAL A 74 -0.34 1.69 -3.78
C VAL A 74 -0.43 2.70 -2.65
N HIS A 75 -0.43 2.20 -1.42
CA HIS A 75 -0.42 3.02 -0.21
C HIS A 75 1.01 3.27 0.25
N SER A 76 1.33 4.52 0.61
CA SER A 76 2.62 4.90 1.21
C SER A 76 3.81 4.45 0.35
N PRO A 77 4.01 5.05 -0.84
CA PRO A 77 4.96 4.54 -1.82
C PRO A 77 6.39 4.57 -1.28
N VAL A 78 7.09 3.43 -1.37
CA VAL A 78 8.53 3.31 -1.14
C VAL A 78 9.30 3.65 -2.42
N GLU A 79 10.62 3.62 -2.40
CA GLU A 79 11.41 3.82 -3.62
C GLU A 79 10.97 2.86 -4.73
N TRP A 80 10.65 3.43 -5.90
CA TRP A 80 10.37 2.62 -7.07
C TRP A 80 11.67 2.12 -7.69
N THR A 81 11.72 0.82 -7.99
CA THR A 81 12.82 0.19 -8.73
C THR A 81 12.26 -0.71 -9.83
N HIS A 82 13.09 -1.04 -10.83
CA HIS A 82 12.69 -1.96 -11.91
C HIS A 82 12.29 -3.34 -11.38
N GLU A 83 12.92 -3.80 -10.31
CA GLU A 83 12.57 -5.06 -9.63
C GLU A 83 11.18 -4.96 -9.03
N LEU A 84 10.89 -3.91 -8.25
CA LEU A 84 9.57 -3.71 -7.65
C LEU A 84 8.48 -3.58 -8.72
N GLY A 85 8.74 -2.82 -9.79
CA GLY A 85 7.83 -2.71 -10.93
C GLY A 85 7.46 -4.08 -11.53
N ARG A 86 8.46 -4.92 -11.81
CA ARG A 86 8.23 -6.29 -12.34
C ARG A 86 7.43 -7.18 -11.38
N CYS A 87 7.64 -7.06 -10.07
CA CYS A 87 6.86 -7.81 -9.08
C CYS A 87 5.39 -7.38 -9.06
N ILE A 88 5.13 -6.08 -9.27
CA ILE A 88 3.78 -5.50 -9.27
C ILE A 88 3.04 -5.82 -10.58
N GLU A 89 3.73 -5.80 -11.73
CA GLU A 89 3.15 -6.15 -13.04
C GLU A 89 2.46 -7.52 -13.02
N GLY A 90 3.00 -8.49 -12.29
CA GLY A 90 2.40 -9.82 -12.13
C GLY A 90 1.11 -9.85 -11.29
N LEU A 91 0.78 -8.76 -10.57
CA LEU A 91 -0.41 -8.66 -9.73
C LEU A 91 -1.59 -7.98 -10.43
N GLY A 92 -1.32 -6.96 -11.24
CA GLY A 92 -2.32 -6.13 -11.93
C GLY A 92 -1.79 -4.74 -12.30
N GLU A 93 -2.62 -3.94 -12.97
CA GLU A 93 -2.30 -2.54 -13.30
C GLU A 93 -2.37 -1.66 -12.04
N VAL A 94 -1.39 -0.77 -11.83
CA VAL A 94 -1.48 0.26 -10.78
C VAL A 94 -2.50 1.31 -11.22
N GLY A 95 -3.59 1.41 -10.46
CA GLY A 95 -4.67 2.34 -10.74
C GLY A 95 -4.76 3.54 -9.81
N CYS A 96 -4.28 3.38 -8.58
CA CYS A 96 -4.33 4.44 -7.57
C CYS A 96 -3.05 4.43 -6.74
N ILE A 97 -2.48 5.60 -6.48
CA ILE A 97 -1.29 5.82 -5.65
C ILE A 97 -1.67 6.84 -4.58
N VAL A 98 -1.32 6.58 -3.33
CA VAL A 98 -1.73 7.43 -2.21
C VAL A 98 -0.57 7.73 -1.27
N SER A 99 -0.33 9.01 -1.02
CA SER A 99 0.50 9.47 0.11
C SER A 99 -0.42 9.77 1.31
N PRO A 100 -0.42 8.91 2.35
CA PRO A 100 -1.47 8.91 3.38
C PRO A 100 -1.33 9.99 4.44
N ASN A 101 -0.15 10.61 4.56
CA ASN A 101 0.14 11.71 5.50
C ASN A 101 1.25 12.61 4.90
N TYR A 102 1.68 13.63 5.65
CA TYR A 102 2.70 14.59 5.18
C TYR A 102 4.11 14.02 5.02
N GLU A 103 4.47 12.97 5.75
CA GLU A 103 5.81 12.39 5.77
C GLU A 103 6.03 11.35 4.65
N HIS A 104 4.95 10.73 4.17
CA HIS A 104 4.99 9.66 3.17
C HIS A 104 4.87 10.15 1.72
N VAL A 105 5.43 11.33 1.44
CA VAL A 105 5.38 11.98 0.11
C VAL A 105 6.66 11.78 -0.72
N LYS A 106 7.77 11.36 -0.10
CA LYS A 106 9.12 11.35 -0.72
C LYS A 106 9.16 10.71 -2.10
N TYR A 107 8.47 9.58 -2.29
CA TYR A 107 8.46 8.83 -3.54
C TYR A 107 7.19 9.03 -4.38
N ALA A 108 6.26 9.88 -3.95
CA ALA A 108 4.98 10.10 -4.64
C ALA A 108 5.20 10.56 -6.10
N LYS A 109 6.12 11.50 -6.32
CA LYS A 109 6.49 12.00 -7.65
C LYS A 109 7.00 10.87 -8.56
N GLN A 110 7.94 10.09 -8.05
CA GLN A 110 8.57 8.98 -8.79
C GLN A 110 7.51 7.97 -9.25
N TRP A 111 6.55 7.63 -8.39
CA TRP A 111 5.46 6.72 -8.72
C TRP A 111 4.47 7.35 -9.72
N ALA A 112 4.12 8.63 -9.56
CA ALA A 112 3.24 9.35 -10.46
C ALA A 112 3.82 9.44 -11.89
N GLU A 113 5.14 9.62 -12.02
CA GLU A 113 5.86 9.61 -13.31
C GLU A 113 5.91 8.21 -13.91
N LYS A 114 6.08 7.18 -13.09
CA LYS A 114 6.17 5.79 -13.55
C LYS A 114 4.83 5.22 -14.02
N TYR A 115 3.74 5.60 -13.36
CA TYR A 115 2.38 5.14 -13.65
C TYR A 115 1.50 6.34 -14.05
N PRO A 116 1.68 6.89 -15.27
CA PRO A 116 1.00 8.12 -15.70
C PRO A 116 -0.53 7.96 -15.82
N SER A 117 -1.05 6.73 -15.96
CA SER A 117 -2.48 6.42 -16.00
C SER A 117 -3.12 6.22 -14.61
N ALA A 118 -2.33 6.15 -13.55
CA ALA A 118 -2.83 5.99 -12.20
C ALA A 118 -3.33 7.34 -11.64
N ASP A 119 -4.41 7.30 -10.85
CA ASP A 119 -4.78 8.45 -10.03
C ASP A 119 -3.83 8.57 -8.85
N VAL A 120 -3.48 9.80 -8.47
CA VAL A 120 -2.53 10.06 -7.39
C VAL A 120 -3.18 10.95 -6.35
N TYR A 121 -3.39 10.42 -5.15
CA TYR A 121 -4.05 11.17 -4.08
C TYR A 121 -3.10 11.51 -2.94
N ALA A 122 -3.29 12.72 -2.42
CA ALA A 122 -2.63 13.21 -1.22
C ALA A 122 -3.57 13.07 0.00
N CYS A 123 -3.02 13.12 1.21
CA CYS A 123 -3.82 13.45 2.38
C CYS A 123 -4.24 14.93 2.35
N PRO A 124 -5.25 15.35 3.14
CA PRO A 124 -5.69 16.73 3.15
C PRO A 124 -4.57 17.72 3.49
N GLY A 125 -4.38 18.72 2.62
CA GLY A 125 -3.36 19.76 2.72
C GLY A 125 -2.00 19.40 2.14
N LEU A 126 -1.73 18.15 1.77
CA LEU A 126 -0.42 17.75 1.24
C LEU A 126 -0.20 18.26 -0.17
N ALA A 127 -1.25 18.34 -0.99
CA ALA A 127 -1.13 18.76 -2.37
C ALA A 127 -0.54 20.18 -2.49
N ALA A 128 -0.95 21.08 -1.60
CA ALA A 128 -0.43 22.44 -1.51
C ALA A 128 1.00 22.52 -0.93
N ARG A 129 1.43 21.54 -0.13
CA ARG A 129 2.80 21.49 0.42
C ARG A 129 3.80 20.91 -0.58
N LYS A 130 3.33 20.08 -1.52
CA LYS A 130 4.15 19.37 -2.49
C LYS A 130 3.57 19.49 -3.90
N GLU A 131 3.66 20.69 -4.46
CA GLU A 131 3.06 21.04 -5.75
C GLU A 131 3.75 20.40 -6.97
N ASP A 132 4.94 19.81 -6.79
CA ASP A 132 5.71 19.17 -7.88
C ASP A 132 5.29 17.71 -8.18
N VAL A 133 4.21 17.24 -7.56
CA VAL A 133 3.57 15.94 -7.82
C VAL A 133 2.26 16.16 -8.56
N ARG A 134 1.97 15.32 -9.55
CA ARG A 134 0.70 15.33 -10.30
C ARG A 134 -0.43 14.74 -9.46
N TRP A 135 -0.94 15.50 -8.50
CA TRP A 135 -2.09 15.09 -7.68
C TRP A 135 -3.38 15.11 -8.51
N THR A 136 -4.14 14.01 -8.46
CA THR A 136 -5.54 13.94 -8.89
C THR A 136 -6.44 14.66 -7.88
N GLY A 137 -6.14 14.56 -6.58
CA GLY A 137 -6.90 15.20 -5.51
C GLY A 137 -6.41 14.84 -4.11
N GLU A 138 -7.23 15.11 -3.11
CA GLU A 138 -6.99 14.76 -1.70
C GLU A 138 -8.09 13.82 -1.19
N LEU A 139 -7.71 12.79 -0.42
CA LEU A 139 -8.68 11.88 0.23
C LEU A 139 -9.11 12.45 1.59
N LYS A 140 -10.41 12.62 1.80
CA LYS A 140 -10.97 13.24 3.01
C LYS A 140 -11.74 12.27 3.91
N GLY A 141 -11.71 10.98 3.59
CA GLY A 141 -12.45 9.94 4.30
C GLY A 141 -13.80 9.67 3.63
N GLY A 142 -14.15 8.39 3.50
CA GLY A 142 -15.36 7.96 2.80
C GLY A 142 -15.30 8.14 1.27
N ASP A 143 -14.11 8.31 0.70
CA ASP A 143 -13.93 8.62 -0.71
C ASP A 143 -14.28 7.41 -1.59
N ALA A 144 -15.28 7.56 -2.46
CA ALA A 144 -15.76 6.49 -3.36
C ALA A 144 -14.74 6.09 -4.44
N VAL A 145 -13.65 6.86 -4.61
CA VAL A 145 -12.66 6.64 -5.67
C VAL A 145 -11.86 5.34 -5.50
N LEU A 146 -11.86 4.75 -4.31
CA LEU A 146 -11.21 3.46 -4.04
C LEU A 146 -12.19 2.27 -4.18
N GLY A 147 -13.36 2.53 -4.74
CA GLY A 147 -14.45 1.57 -4.90
C GLY A 147 -15.02 1.08 -3.58
N ASP A 148 -15.83 0.02 -3.65
CA ASP A 148 -16.52 -0.51 -2.47
C ASP A 148 -15.63 -1.38 -1.58
N THR A 149 -14.44 -1.76 -2.05
CA THR A 149 -13.54 -2.70 -1.37
C THR A 149 -12.63 -2.06 -0.33
N VAL A 150 -12.32 -0.77 -0.45
CA VAL A 150 -11.42 -0.06 0.45
C VAL A 150 -12.17 1.12 1.06
N ALA A 151 -12.39 1.08 2.37
CA ALA A 151 -12.89 2.22 3.12
C ALA A 151 -11.74 3.09 3.61
N THR A 152 -11.96 4.40 3.71
CA THR A 152 -11.00 5.36 4.25
C THR A 152 -11.59 6.14 5.41
N VAL A 153 -10.75 6.48 6.37
CA VAL A 153 -11.06 7.45 7.42
C VAL A 153 -9.91 8.44 7.51
N TRP A 154 -10.24 9.72 7.49
CA TRP A 154 -9.26 10.78 7.74
C TRP A 154 -9.41 11.28 9.16
N PHE A 155 -8.27 11.57 9.78
CA PHE A 155 -8.23 12.21 11.08
C PHE A 155 -6.99 13.11 11.20
N ASP A 156 -7.13 14.16 12.00
CA ASP A 156 -6.08 15.09 12.36
C ASP A 156 -5.68 14.81 13.81
N CYS A 157 -4.41 14.50 14.05
CA CYS A 157 -3.93 14.11 15.37
C CYS A 157 -3.39 15.29 16.16
N GLU A 158 -2.89 16.33 15.49
CA GLU A 158 -2.20 17.45 16.13
C GLU A 158 -2.42 18.72 15.34
N VAL A 159 -3.02 19.73 15.95
CA VAL A 159 -3.21 21.06 15.34
C VAL A 159 -2.10 22.00 15.82
N ASN A 160 -1.48 22.73 14.89
CA ASN A 160 -0.51 23.76 15.24
C ASN A 160 -1.23 24.93 15.96
N PRO A 161 -0.86 25.27 17.21
CA PRO A 161 -1.61 26.23 18.02
C PRO A 161 -1.52 27.68 17.52
N PHE A 162 -0.63 27.99 16.57
CA PHE A 162 -0.45 29.33 16.01
C PHE A 162 -1.13 29.50 14.66
N THR A 163 -1.37 28.42 13.92
CA THR A 163 -1.94 28.48 12.56
C THR A 163 -3.29 27.79 12.43
N ASP A 164 -3.71 27.06 13.47
CA ASP A 164 -4.93 26.23 13.50
C ASP A 164 -5.00 25.21 12.35
N LYS A 165 -3.82 24.83 11.81
CA LYS A 165 -3.68 23.84 10.74
C LYS A 165 -3.14 22.52 11.30
N PRO A 166 -3.49 21.37 10.70
CA PRO A 166 -2.89 20.09 11.04
C PRO A 166 -1.35 20.16 10.97
N PHE A 167 -0.70 19.88 12.08
CA PHE A 167 0.72 19.54 12.17
C PHE A 167 0.94 18.13 11.63
N PHE A 168 0.12 17.16 12.06
CA PHE A 168 0.10 15.81 11.54
C PHE A 168 -1.35 15.34 11.31
N ASN A 169 -1.66 14.94 10.08
CA ASN A 169 -2.90 14.25 9.75
C ASN A 169 -2.61 13.00 8.94
N GLU A 170 -3.53 12.03 9.00
CA GLU A 170 -3.39 10.78 8.27
C GLU A 170 -4.74 10.28 7.76
N VAL A 171 -4.71 9.67 6.58
CA VAL A 171 -5.79 8.83 6.06
C VAL A 171 -5.45 7.39 6.38
N ALA A 172 -6.28 6.70 7.15
CA ALA A 172 -6.18 5.26 7.35
C ALA A 172 -7.18 4.51 6.46
N PHE A 173 -6.88 3.24 6.20
CA PHE A 173 -7.57 2.44 5.20
C PHE A 173 -8.01 1.11 5.79
N PHE A 174 -9.13 0.60 5.26
CA PHE A 174 -9.63 -0.72 5.61
C PHE A 174 -10.05 -1.47 4.34
N HIS A 175 -9.30 -2.52 4.01
CA HIS A 175 -9.64 -3.43 2.93
C HIS A 175 -10.67 -4.44 3.43
N LYS A 176 -11.94 -4.24 3.04
CA LYS A 176 -13.09 -4.99 3.54
C LYS A 176 -13.01 -6.49 3.23
N PRO A 177 -12.66 -6.94 2.00
CA PRO A 177 -12.64 -8.37 1.67
C PRO A 177 -11.69 -9.19 2.55
N SER A 178 -10.54 -8.63 2.92
CA SER A 178 -9.57 -9.32 3.77
C SER A 178 -9.61 -8.90 5.24
N SER A 179 -10.55 -8.03 5.62
CA SER A 179 -10.64 -7.43 6.96
C SER A 179 -9.32 -6.86 7.46
N THR A 180 -8.58 -6.18 6.56
CA THR A 180 -7.24 -5.67 6.86
C THR A 180 -7.27 -4.15 7.02
N PHE A 181 -6.95 -3.68 8.22
CA PHE A 181 -6.70 -2.28 8.50
C PHE A 181 -5.23 -1.94 8.22
N PHE A 182 -4.97 -0.77 7.64
CA PHE A 182 -3.63 -0.28 7.45
C PHE A 182 -3.54 1.24 7.56
N CYS A 183 -2.42 1.67 8.13
CA CYS A 183 -2.03 3.04 8.41
C CYS A 183 -0.51 3.14 8.22
N ALA A 184 0.01 4.37 8.17
CA ALA A 184 1.42 4.69 8.16
C ALA A 184 1.91 4.99 9.59
N ASP A 185 1.93 6.25 10.01
CA ASP A 185 2.66 6.68 11.21
C ASP A 185 1.79 6.79 12.46
N VAL A 186 0.48 6.55 12.35
CA VAL A 186 -0.43 6.57 13.52
C VAL A 186 -0.15 5.41 14.47
N PHE A 187 0.44 4.32 13.97
CA PHE A 187 0.85 3.17 14.77
C PHE A 187 2.26 2.73 14.41
N TRP A 188 3.18 2.84 15.37
CA TRP A 188 4.56 2.37 15.22
C TRP A 188 4.77 1.08 15.99
N ASN A 189 5.28 0.07 15.31
CA ASN A 189 5.68 -1.19 15.93
C ASN A 189 7.20 -1.35 15.88
N TYR A 190 7.86 -1.01 16.98
CA TYR A 190 9.30 -1.23 17.11
C TYR A 190 9.60 -2.64 17.61
N PRO A 191 10.62 -3.31 17.06
CA PRO A 191 11.05 -4.60 17.57
C PRO A 191 11.51 -4.53 19.03
N ALA A 192 11.01 -5.43 19.88
CA ALA A 192 11.25 -5.47 21.33
C ALA A 192 12.71 -5.77 21.80
N GLY A 193 13.70 -5.82 20.90
CA GLY A 193 15.08 -6.14 21.30
C GLY A 193 16.12 -5.83 20.22
N PRO A 194 17.41 -5.75 20.58
CA PRO A 194 18.50 -5.54 19.63
C PRO A 194 18.49 -6.68 18.62
N ARG A 195 18.50 -6.34 17.32
CA ARG A 195 18.49 -7.32 16.24
C ARG A 195 19.84 -7.27 15.52
N PRO A 196 20.40 -8.41 15.09
CA PRO A 196 21.71 -8.44 14.46
C PRO A 196 21.74 -7.54 13.23
N ASN A 197 22.84 -6.79 13.08
CA ASN A 197 23.15 -6.00 11.89
C ASN A 197 23.23 -6.87 10.64
#